data_AF-A0AA39SJH0-F1
#
_entry.id   AF-A0AA39SJH0-F1
#
_cell.length_a   1.000
_cell.length_b   1.000
_cell.length_c   1.000
_cell.angle_alpha   90.00
_cell.angle_beta   90.00
_cell.angle_gamma   90.00
#
_symmetry.space_group_name_H-M   'P 1'
#
loop_
_entity.id
_entity.type
_entity.pdbx_description
1 polymer ?
#
loop_
_entity_poly.entity_id
_entity_poly.type
_entity_poly.pdbx_seq_one_letter_code
_entity_poly.pdbx_strand_id
1 'polypeptide(L)' 'MAFVVRQSQSSLNQAQIMDFVAKRVAPYKKIRRVAFVNSIPKNPSGKILRKELRKVVAVPTESSSRL' A
#
# COMPACT_ATOMS: atom_id res chain seq x y z
N MET A 1 6.10 0.14 6.32
CA MET A 1 4.79 0.37 5.68
C MET A 1 4.85 -0.21 4.27
N ALA A 2 3.76 -0.79 3.79
CA ALA A 2 3.65 -1.37 2.45
C ALA A 2 2.61 -0.61 1.61
N PHE A 3 2.83 -0.54 0.30
CA PHE A 3 1.90 0.01 -0.67
C PHE A 3 1.49 -1.11 -1.63
N VAL A 4 0.19 -1.29 -1.83
CA VAL A 4 -0.35 -2.41 -2.60
C VAL A 4 -1.35 -1.88 -3.61
N VAL A 5 -1.21 -2.30 -4.86
CA VAL A 5 -2.21 -2.10 -5.91
C VAL A 5 -3.04 -3.38 -5.97
N ARG A 6 -4.36 -3.27 -5.82
CA ARG A 6 -5.25 -4.43 -5.97
C ARG A 6 -5.45 -4.73 -7.45
N GLN A 7 -5.57 -6.00 -7.78
CA GLN A 7 -6.12 -6.41 -9.06
C GLN A 7 -7.60 -6.04 -9.13
N SER A 8 -8.10 -5.82 -10.35
CA SER A 8 -9.52 -5.59 -10.62
C SER A 8 -10.36 -6.69 -9.98
N GLN A 9 -11.47 -6.31 -9.35
CA GLN A 9 -12.40 -7.22 -8.64
C GLN A 9 -11.83 -7.93 -7.40
N SER A 10 -10.67 -7.51 -6.87
CA SER A 10 -10.13 -8.04 -5.62
C SER A 10 -10.70 -7.33 -4.38
N SER A 11 -11.23 -8.11 -3.45
CA SER A 11 -11.71 -7.67 -2.13
C SER A 11 -10.65 -7.82 -1.01
N LEU A 12 -9.36 -7.92 -1.36
CA LEU A 12 -8.26 -8.15 -0.42
C LEU A 12 -8.19 -7.09 0.71
N ASN A 13 -8.19 -7.54 1.96
CA ASN A 13 -8.07 -6.65 3.11
C ASN A 13 -6.60 -6.47 3.58
N GLN A 14 -6.30 -5.35 4.23
CA GLN A 14 -5.00 -5.07 4.85
C GLN A 14 -4.60 -6.14 5.87
N ALA A 15 -5.53 -6.58 6.73
CA ALA A 15 -5.26 -7.62 7.73
C ALA A 15 -4.80 -8.93 7.07
N GLN A 16 -5.49 -9.36 6.01
CA GLN A 16 -5.13 -10.58 5.27
C GLN A 16 -3.70 -10.51 4.70
N ILE A 17 -3.29 -9.34 4.19
CA ILE A 17 -1.93 -9.13 3.68
C ILE A 17 -0.91 -9.19 4.82
N MET A 18 -1.19 -8.51 5.93
CA MET A 18 -0.31 -8.49 7.10
C MET A 18 -0.12 -9.90 7.67
N ASP A 19 -1.19 -10.67 7.83
CA ASP A 19 -1.17 -12.04 8.32
C ASP A 19 -0.45 -12.98 7.36
N PHE A 20 -0.70 -12.84 6.07
CA PHE A 20 -0.03 -13.63 5.03
C PHE A 20 1.48 -13.45 5.08
N VAL A 21 1.96 -12.21 5.22
CA VAL A 21 3.40 -11.93 5.32
C VAL A 21 3.95 -12.38 6.68
N ALA A 22 3.21 -12.13 7.77
CA ALA A 22 3.64 -12.47 9.11
C ALA A 22 3.91 -13.98 9.34
N LYS A 23 3.25 -14.85 8.58
CA LYS A 23 3.48 -16.31 8.60
C LYS A 23 4.78 -16.74 7.90
N ARG A 24 5.37 -15.90 7.04
CA ARG A 24 6.52 -16.25 6.17
C ARG A 24 7.82 -15.56 6.55
N VAL A 25 7.75 -14.52 7.39
CA VAL A 25 8.91 -13.71 7.74
C VAL A 25 9.13 -13.65 9.24
N ALA A 26 10.38 -13.47 9.65
CA ALA A 26 10.73 -13.25 11.04
C ALA A 26 9.99 -12.03 11.63
N PRO A 27 9.71 -12.00 12.95
CA PRO A 27 8.89 -10.96 13.61
C PRO A 27 9.28 -9.52 13.27
N TYR A 28 10.57 -9.23 13.15
CA TYR A 28 11.07 -7.89 12.85
C TYR A 28 10.85 -7.45 11.39
N LYS A 29 10.62 -8.38 10.45
CA LYS A 29 10.34 -8.10 9.04
C LYS A 29 8.84 -7.96 8.73
N LYS A 30 7.97 -8.15 9.72
CA LYS A 30 6.52 -8.09 9.54
C LYS A 30 6.07 -6.69 9.11
N ILE A 31 5.09 -6.64 8.21
CA ILE A 31 4.49 -5.39 7.75
C ILE A 31 3.56 -4.87 8.84
N ARG A 32 3.76 -3.61 9.26
CA ARG A 32 2.94 -2.98 10.33
C ARG A 32 1.78 -2.12 9.82
N ARG A 33 1.84 -1.68 8.56
CA ARG A 33 0.85 -0.80 7.92
C ARG A 33 0.81 -1.10 6.43
N VAL A 34 -0.39 -1.18 5.86
CA VAL A 34 -0.62 -1.33 4.42
C VAL A 34 -1.47 -0.16 3.95
N ALA A 35 -1.11 0.46 2.85
CA ALA A 35 -1.96 1.42 2.14
C ALA A 35 -2.28 0.86 0.75
N PHE A 36 -3.55 0.95 0.37
CA PHE A 36 -3.96 0.66 -1.00
C PHE A 36 -3.83 1.92 -1.84
N VAL A 37 -3.22 1.77 -3.00
CA VAL A 37 -3.01 2.87 -3.96
C VAL A 37 -3.47 2.41 -5.34
N ASN A 38 -3.92 3.34 -6.17
CA ASN A 38 -4.39 3.04 -7.52
C ASN A 38 -3.24 2.59 -8.42
N SER A 39 -2.04 3.12 -8.21
CA SER A 39 -0.84 2.77 -8.97
C SER A 39 0.43 2.99 -8.15
N ILE A 40 1.52 2.30 -8.53
CA ILE A 40 2.86 2.55 -8.00
C ILE A 40 3.55 3.56 -8.93
N PRO A 41 3.91 4.76 -8.44
CA PRO A 41 4.56 5.76 -9.26
C PRO A 41 5.94 5.29 -9.68
N LYS A 42 6.22 5.42 -10.98
CA LYS A 42 7.48 5.03 -11.60
C LYS A 42 7.97 6.14 -12.52
N ASN A 43 9.29 6.28 -12.63
CA ASN A 43 9.87 7.15 -13.65
C ASN A 43 9.76 6.48 -15.05
N PRO A 44 10.09 7.20 -16.14
CA PRO A 44 10.05 6.63 -17.50
C PRO A 44 10.92 5.37 -17.68
N SER A 45 11.99 5.22 -16.89
CA SER A 45 12.82 4.01 -16.87
C SER A 45 12.27 2.88 -15.98
N GLY A 46 11.07 3.01 -15.43
CA GLY A 46 10.41 2.00 -14.60
C GLY A 46 10.84 1.94 -13.13
N LYS A 47 11.76 2.80 -12.68
CA LYS A 47 12.20 2.87 -11.27
C LYS A 47 11.10 3.44 -10.39
N ILE A 48 10.85 2.81 -9.24
CA ILE A 48 9.81 3.23 -8.28
C ILE A 48 10.20 4.54 -7.60
N LEU A 49 9.30 5.52 -7.64
CA LEU A 49 9.46 6.82 -7.02
C LEU A 49 9.02 6.80 -5.55
N ARG A 50 9.90 6.29 -4.68
CA ARG A 50 9.61 6.18 -3.22
C ARG A 50 9.28 7.50 -2.54
N LYS A 51 9.81 8.63 -3.05
CA LYS A 51 9.52 9.96 -2.51
C LYS A 51 8.04 10.32 -2.67
N GLU A 52 7.42 9.96 -3.79
CA GLU A 52 6.01 10.23 -4.06
C GLU A 52 5.10 9.35 -3.22
N LEU A 53 5.45 8.07 -3.07
CA LEU A 53 4.73 7.16 -2.17
C LEU A 53 4.68 7.68 -0.72
N ARG A 54 5.74 8.35 -0.23
CA ARG A 54 5.72 8.96 1.11
C ARG A 54 4.74 10.13 1.24
N LYS A 55 4.50 10.88 0.15
CA LYS A 55 3.52 11.99 0.15
C LYS A 55 2.09 11.47 0.29
N VAL A 56 1.78 10.32 -0.30
CA VAL A 56 0.45 9.67 -0.19
C VAL A 56 0.08 9.38 1.27
N VAL A 57 1.07 9.12 2.13
CA VAL A 57 0.84 8.84 3.56
C VAL A 57 0.74 10.11 4.40
N ALA A 58 1.31 11.22 3.92
CA ALA A 58 1.35 12.48 4.63
C ALA A 58 0.07 13.31 4.44
N VAL A 59 -0.78 12.96 3.47
CA VAL A 59 -2.09 13.59 3.28
C VAL A 59 -3.14 12.73 4.00
N PRO A 60 -3.84 13.26 5.02
CA PRO A 60 -5.00 12.59 5.59
C PRO A 60 -6.04 12.47 4.48
N THR A 61 -6.49 11.25 4.19
CA THR A 61 -7.61 11.00 3.28
C THR A 61 -8.89 11.56 3.89
N GLU A 62 -9.10 12.86 3.79
CA GLU A 62 -10.43 13.46 3.79
C GLU A 62 -11.00 13.36 2.38
N SER A 63 -12.33 13.23 2.27
CA SER A 63 -13.12 13.17 1.03
C SER A 63 -13.44 11.77 0.49
N SER A 64 -14.29 11.03 1.20
CA SER A 64 -15.29 10.18 0.54
C SER A 64 -16.64 10.36 1.22
N SER A 65 -17.21 11.56 1.08
CA SER A 65 -18.65 11.81 1.17
C SER A 65 -18.95 13.21 0.63
N ARG A 66 -19.18 13.29 -0.68
CA ARG A 66 -20.06 14.32 -1.23
C ARG A 66 -21.01 13.63 -2.20
N LEU A 67 -22.26 13.57 -1.73
CA LEU A 67 -23.52 13.27 -2.40
C LEU A 67 -23.76 11.81 -2.78
#